data_AF-A0A318A3C2-F1
#
_entry.id   AF-A0A318A3C2-F1
#
_cell.length_a   1.000
_cell.length_b   1.000
_cell.length_c   1.000
_cell.angle_alpha   90.00
_cell.angle_beta   90.00
_cell.angle_gamma   90.00
#
_symmetry.space_group_name_H-M   'P 1'
#
loop_
_entity.id
_entity.type
_entity.pdbx_description
1 polymer ?
#
loop_
_entity_poly.entity_id
_entity_poly.type
_entity_poly.pdbx_seq_one_letter_code
_entity_poly.pdbx_strand_id
1 'polypeptide(L)'
;MTATARNTNRIETARSLIKDTALGLIPGFSQRAKILETLGLTAVHDGIPVVRPSLQRPGAVAAVEAEIERLLLAGDEIPNDIGVPILEAEKVDAALNVRAAAIDSVVRHQVSTDELFSERAIGAALNYLRVELARVIDTAKSHASSLGNATTSAGVIEAGPATINAWRELGSLAEEYNEIRSVQRDLQRAQKSSLITFTDARFEATALFANALDIHPHWVDRRIEAGLVSSANEPRTIAYREWLGSARRSPAFDKGLEPAYRLALIATTTTPWIPSPSAFEEAYGLANHASSQARPDVVASMEDARLKYFTLTGADHNHEAAEGVKPYGIGMKAFLLSKNRD
;
A
#
# COMPACT_ATOMS: atom_id res chain seq x y z
N MET A 1 18.50 -22.42 21.70
CA MET A 1 17.73 -21.56 20.77
C MET A 1 16.50 -22.33 20.31
N THR A 2 15.30 -21.80 20.55
CA THR A 2 14.02 -22.45 20.21
C THR A 2 13.72 -22.32 18.71
N ALA A 3 12.92 -23.24 18.15
CA ALA A 3 12.53 -23.23 16.73
C ALA A 3 11.88 -21.90 16.30
N THR A 4 11.16 -21.24 17.21
CA THR A 4 10.57 -19.92 17.03
C THR A 4 11.61 -18.85 16.73
N ALA A 5 12.73 -18.81 17.47
CA ALA A 5 13.78 -17.80 17.27
C ALA A 5 14.51 -17.94 15.92
N ARG A 6 14.61 -19.16 15.39
CA ARG A 6 15.16 -19.38 14.04
C ARG A 6 14.23 -18.89 12.93
N ASN A 7 12.92 -19.02 13.13
CA ASN A 7 11.94 -18.61 12.12
C ASN A 7 11.84 -17.08 12.03
N THR A 8 11.77 -16.39 13.17
CA THR A 8 11.71 -14.92 13.22
C THR A 8 12.94 -14.28 12.54
N ASN A 9 14.14 -14.78 12.82
CA ASN A 9 15.37 -14.23 12.23
C ASN A 9 15.43 -14.43 10.70
N ARG A 10 14.91 -15.57 10.21
CA ARG A 10 14.82 -15.83 8.77
C ARG A 10 13.85 -14.87 8.07
N ILE A 11 12.71 -14.61 8.69
CA ILE A 11 11.68 -13.68 8.18
C ILE A 11 12.24 -12.25 8.10
N GLU A 12 12.85 -11.75 9.18
CA GLU A 12 13.43 -10.40 9.21
C GLU A 12 14.53 -10.24 8.16
N THR A 13 15.37 -11.26 8.00
CA THR A 13 16.42 -11.28 6.98
C THR A 13 15.83 -11.23 5.57
N ALA A 14 14.79 -12.04 5.29
CA ALA A 14 14.14 -12.06 3.98
C ALA A 14 13.44 -10.73 3.65
N ARG A 15 12.79 -10.11 4.63
CA ARG A 15 12.11 -8.81 4.46
C ARG A 15 13.09 -7.68 4.17
N SER A 16 14.16 -7.56 4.96
CA SER A 16 15.23 -6.59 4.69
C SER A 16 15.79 -6.80 3.29
N LEU A 17 16.04 -8.05 2.90
CA LEU A 17 16.62 -8.38 1.60
C LEU A 17 15.74 -7.94 0.42
N ILE A 18 14.42 -8.12 0.47
CA ILE A 18 13.52 -7.68 -0.63
C ILE A 18 13.60 -6.17 -0.81
N LYS A 19 13.45 -5.40 0.26
CA LYS A 19 13.49 -3.94 0.23
C LYS A 19 14.86 -3.44 -0.21
N ASP A 20 15.94 -3.94 0.40
CA ASP A 20 17.30 -3.50 0.12
C ASP A 20 17.71 -3.85 -1.32
N THR A 21 17.33 -5.02 -1.83
CA THR A 21 17.59 -5.43 -3.22
C THR A 21 16.83 -4.55 -4.19
N ALA A 22 15.52 -4.35 -3.98
CA ALA A 22 14.70 -3.51 -4.86
C ALA A 22 15.24 -2.07 -4.91
N LEU A 23 15.58 -1.49 -3.76
CA LEU A 23 16.12 -0.13 -3.70
C LEU A 23 17.54 -0.04 -4.27
N GLY A 24 18.37 -1.07 -4.09
CA GLY A 24 19.72 -1.15 -4.68
C GLY A 24 19.72 -1.22 -6.21
N LEU A 25 18.61 -1.64 -6.84
CA LEU A 25 18.44 -1.62 -8.29
C LEU A 25 18.13 -0.23 -8.85
N ILE A 26 17.83 0.76 -8.01
CA ILE A 26 17.57 2.13 -8.43
C ILE A 26 18.91 2.86 -8.60
N PRO A 27 19.24 3.36 -9.80
CA PRO A 27 20.49 4.08 -10.04
C PRO A 27 20.68 5.25 -9.06
N GLY A 28 21.84 5.29 -8.40
CA GLY A 28 22.19 6.34 -7.44
C GLY A 28 21.59 6.16 -6.04
N PHE A 29 20.72 5.17 -5.79
CA PHE A 29 20.09 4.98 -4.48
C PHE A 29 21.09 4.64 -3.39
N SER A 30 21.98 3.68 -3.61
CA SER A 30 23.00 3.30 -2.61
C SER A 30 23.95 4.46 -2.31
N GLN A 31 24.32 5.25 -3.31
CA GLN A 31 25.13 6.46 -3.12
C GLN A 31 24.39 7.49 -2.28
N ARG A 32 23.11 7.74 -2.58
CA ARG A 32 22.25 8.63 -1.78
C ARG A 32 22.10 8.14 -0.35
N ALA A 33 21.82 6.85 -0.15
CA ALA A 33 21.67 6.24 1.17
C ALA A 33 22.94 6.41 1.99
N LYS A 34 24.11 6.15 1.39
CA LYS A 34 25.41 6.36 2.04
C LYS A 34 25.69 7.83 2.38
N ILE A 35 25.32 8.76 1.50
CA ILE A 35 25.42 10.21 1.79
C ILE A 35 24.54 10.55 2.99
N LEU A 36 23.28 10.13 3.00
CA LEU A 36 22.36 10.39 4.10
C LEU A 36 22.84 9.77 5.41
N GLU A 37 23.32 8.52 5.39
CA GLU A 37 23.92 7.85 6.53
C GLU A 37 25.14 8.61 7.07
N THR A 38 26.06 9.03 6.18
CA THR A 38 27.24 9.83 6.55
C THR A 38 26.86 11.16 7.20
N LEU A 39 25.73 11.74 6.78
CA LEU A 39 25.21 12.99 7.33
C LEU A 39 24.44 12.78 8.65
N GLY A 40 24.29 11.55 9.12
CA GLY A 40 23.51 11.19 10.30
C GLY A 40 22.00 11.28 10.09
N LEU A 41 21.56 11.25 8.83
CA LEU A 41 20.15 11.26 8.45
C LEU A 41 19.70 9.82 8.20
N THR A 42 19.21 9.14 9.23
CA THR A 42 18.62 7.82 9.08
C THR A 42 17.34 7.89 8.25
N ALA A 43 17.41 7.29 7.06
CA ALA A 43 16.34 6.88 6.14
C ALA A 43 15.13 7.83 5.94
N VAL A 44 14.91 8.21 4.69
CA VAL A 44 13.73 8.93 4.22
C VAL A 44 12.48 8.07 4.39
N HIS A 45 11.81 8.19 5.52
CA HIS A 45 10.36 8.11 5.60
C HIS A 45 9.86 9.46 6.14
N ASP A 46 9.05 10.14 5.32
CA ASP A 46 8.35 11.40 5.62
C ASP A 46 9.14 12.72 5.67
N GLY A 47 10.30 12.78 5.02
CA GLY A 47 10.77 14.04 4.43
C GLY A 47 11.20 15.16 5.38
N ILE A 48 11.48 14.89 6.66
CA ILE A 48 12.14 15.86 7.53
C ILE A 48 13.20 15.15 8.38
N PRO A 49 14.49 15.49 8.23
CA PRO A 49 15.52 14.99 9.13
C PRO A 49 15.28 15.52 10.55
N VAL A 50 14.87 14.64 11.47
CA VAL A 50 14.78 14.97 12.89
C VAL A 50 16.16 14.84 13.51
N VAL A 51 16.95 15.90 13.43
CA VAL A 51 18.11 16.07 14.31
C VAL A 51 17.55 16.38 15.69
N ARG A 52 17.67 15.46 16.65
CA ARG A 52 17.29 15.72 18.06
C ARG A 52 18.27 16.72 18.67
N PRO A 53 17.84 17.92 19.11
CA PRO A 53 18.73 18.84 19.81
C PRO A 53 18.61 18.69 21.32
N SER A 54 19.72 18.99 22.00
CA SER A 54 19.76 19.64 23.31
C SER A 54 18.79 20.83 23.38
N LEU A 55 18.30 21.18 24.58
CA LEU A 55 17.34 22.29 24.88
C LEU A 55 17.08 23.26 23.70
N GLN A 56 15.99 23.05 22.97
CA GLN A 56 15.55 23.96 21.91
C GLN A 56 15.07 25.29 22.52
N ARG A 57 15.01 26.38 21.73
CA ARG A 57 14.54 27.70 22.19
C ARG A 57 13.29 27.67 23.10
N PRO A 58 12.24 26.88 22.83
CA PRO A 58 11.07 26.82 23.71
C PRO A 58 11.40 26.34 25.13
N GLY A 59 12.32 25.38 25.28
CA GLY A 59 12.77 24.89 26.59
C GLY A 59 13.64 25.90 27.33
N ALA A 60 14.49 26.65 26.61
CA ALA A 60 15.31 27.71 27.19
C ALA A 60 14.47 28.91 27.64
N VAL A 61 13.44 29.28 26.88
CA VAL A 61 12.47 30.33 27.25
C VAL A 61 11.72 29.93 28.52
N ALA A 62 11.16 28.71 28.58
CA ALA A 62 10.45 28.24 29.76
C ALA A 62 11.33 28.19 31.01
N ALA A 63 12.62 27.83 30.88
CA ALA A 63 13.56 27.84 32.00
C ALA A 63 13.90 29.25 32.49
N VAL A 64 14.07 30.20 31.56
CA VAL A 64 14.32 31.61 31.90
C VAL A 64 13.08 32.27 32.52
N GLU A 65 11.88 31.97 32.01
CA GLU A 65 10.61 32.46 32.59
C GLU A 65 10.42 31.95 34.02
N ALA A 66 10.66 30.65 34.27
CA ALA A 66 10.57 30.07 35.60
C ALA A 66 11.58 30.69 36.59
N GLU A 67 12.79 31.00 36.13
CA GLU A 67 13.82 31.62 36.97
C GLU A 67 13.52 33.10 37.25
N ILE A 68 12.99 33.85 36.27
CA ILE A 68 12.49 35.21 36.49
C ILE A 68 11.35 35.20 37.51
N GLU A 69 10.38 34.29 37.38
CA GLU A 69 9.28 34.15 38.32
C GLU A 69 9.79 33.85 39.74
N ARG A 70 10.76 32.94 39.88
CA ARG A 70 11.39 32.62 41.16
C ARG A 70 12.07 33.83 41.80
N LEU A 71 12.86 34.60 41.03
CA LEU A 71 13.57 35.79 41.51
C LEU A 71 12.60 36.90 41.93
N LEU A 72 11.53 37.12 41.15
CA LEU A 72 10.48 38.09 41.48
C LEU A 72 9.76 37.73 42.79
N LEU A 73 9.43 36.45 43.00
CA LEU A 73 8.78 35.98 44.22
C LEU A 73 9.71 36.08 45.45
N ALA A 74 11.03 35.98 45.26
CA ALA A 74 12.03 36.13 46.30
C ALA A 74 12.37 37.60 46.61
N GLY A 75 11.99 38.55 45.73
CA GLY A 75 12.36 39.96 45.84
C GLY A 75 13.82 40.25 45.46
N ASP A 76 14.45 39.33 44.74
CA ASP A 76 15.84 39.46 44.27
C ASP A 76 15.91 40.29 42.97
N GLU A 77 17.08 40.90 42.70
CA GLU A 77 17.34 41.56 41.43
C GLU A 77 17.45 40.53 40.30
N ILE A 78 16.88 40.85 39.13
CA ILE A 78 16.99 40.02 37.93
C ILE A 78 18.36 40.27 37.28
N PRO A 79 19.23 39.26 37.13
CA PRO A 79 20.52 39.43 36.48
C PRO A 79 20.39 39.90 35.03
N ASN A 80 21.26 40.83 34.62
CA ASN A 80 21.27 41.39 33.25
C ASN A 80 21.55 40.33 32.16
N ASP A 81 22.11 39.18 32.55
CA ASP A 81 22.47 38.06 31.68
C ASP A 81 21.45 36.91 31.71
N ILE A 82 20.29 37.07 32.36
CA ILE A 82 19.27 36.01 32.48
C ILE A 82 18.77 35.49 31.12
N GLY A 83 18.90 36.28 30.05
CA GLY A 83 18.55 35.90 28.68
C GLY A 83 19.64 35.13 27.90
N VAL A 84 20.86 34.98 28.43
CA VAL A 84 21.98 34.28 27.74
C VAL A 84 21.60 32.85 27.31
N PRO A 85 20.91 32.02 28.13
CA PRO A 85 20.51 30.69 27.71
C PRO A 85 19.58 30.66 26.48
N ILE A 86 18.72 31.68 26.32
CA ILE A 86 17.83 31.80 25.14
C ILE A 86 18.65 32.09 23.89
N LEU A 87 19.65 32.99 23.99
CA LEU A 87 20.53 33.34 22.86
C LEU A 87 21.42 32.16 22.46
N GLU A 88 21.89 31.37 23.42
CA GLU A 88 22.65 30.15 23.13
C GLU A 88 21.78 29.09 22.44
N ALA A 89 20.56 28.88 22.91
CA ALA A 89 19.60 27.98 22.26
C ALA A 89 19.26 28.45 20.83
N GLU A 90 19.08 29.75 20.62
CA GLU A 90 18.82 30.32 19.29
C GLU A 90 20.02 30.12 18.33
N LYS A 91 21.25 30.27 18.81
CA LYS A 91 22.46 29.98 18.01
C LYS A 91 22.55 28.51 17.63
N VAL A 92 22.20 27.60 18.54
CA VAL A 92 22.16 26.17 18.27
C VAL A 92 21.08 25.85 17.23
N ASP A 93 19.87 26.40 17.38
CA ASP A 93 18.78 26.23 16.41
C ASP A 93 19.15 26.79 15.04
N ALA A 94 19.77 27.97 14.97
CA ALA A 94 20.24 28.56 13.73
C ALA A 94 21.34 27.71 13.06
N ALA A 95 22.31 27.22 13.82
CA ALA A 95 23.35 26.34 13.31
C ALA A 95 22.78 25.01 12.79
N LEU A 96 21.78 24.44 13.48
CA LEU A 96 21.08 23.24 13.04
C LEU A 96 20.28 23.48 11.75
N ASN A 97 19.59 24.62 11.65
CA ASN A 97 18.85 24.99 10.43
C ASN A 97 19.78 25.21 9.24
N VAL A 98 20.92 25.89 9.43
CA VAL A 98 21.93 26.08 8.38
C VAL A 98 22.54 24.73 7.97
N ARG A 99 22.84 23.86 8.95
CA ARG A 99 23.31 22.50 8.69
C ARG A 99 22.28 21.69 7.90
N ALA A 100 21.00 21.73 8.30
CA ALA A 100 19.92 21.04 7.60
C ALA A 100 19.78 21.56 6.17
N ALA A 101 19.79 22.88 5.96
CA ALA A 101 19.74 23.51 4.63
C ALA A 101 20.94 23.13 3.76
N ALA A 102 22.15 23.08 4.33
CA ALA A 102 23.36 22.66 3.62
C ALA A 102 23.31 21.17 3.25
N ILE A 103 22.86 20.31 4.16
CA ILE A 103 22.64 18.88 3.88
C ILE A 103 21.60 18.72 2.76
N ASP A 104 20.47 19.40 2.86
CA ASP A 104 19.44 19.41 1.83
C ASP A 104 19.97 19.86 0.47
N SER A 105 20.84 20.87 0.46
CA SER A 105 21.48 21.37 -0.77
C SER A 105 22.42 20.31 -1.37
N VAL A 106 23.24 19.65 -0.55
CA VAL A 106 24.15 18.57 -0.99
C VAL A 106 23.36 17.39 -1.54
N VAL A 107 22.29 16.98 -0.85
CA VAL A 107 21.40 15.90 -1.28
C VAL A 107 20.74 16.25 -2.62
N ARG A 108 20.24 17.48 -2.79
CA ARG A 108 19.63 17.95 -4.04
C ARG A 108 20.62 18.03 -5.20
N HIS A 109 21.89 18.41 -4.95
CA HIS A 109 22.91 18.56 -6.00
C HIS A 109 23.56 17.24 -6.42
N GLN A 110 23.76 16.31 -5.48
CA GLN A 110 24.41 15.03 -5.78
C GLN A 110 23.45 14.04 -6.45
N VAL A 111 22.16 14.13 -6.14
CA VAL A 111 21.15 13.22 -6.67
C VAL A 111 19.86 14.00 -6.84
N SER A 112 19.54 14.38 -8.08
CA SER A 112 18.21 14.89 -8.39
C SER A 112 17.21 13.83 -7.96
N THR A 113 16.48 14.09 -6.88
CA THR A 113 15.51 13.13 -6.33
C THR A 113 14.44 12.81 -7.37
N ASP A 114 14.20 13.75 -8.28
CA ASP A 114 13.24 13.63 -9.38
C ASP A 114 13.76 12.68 -10.48
N GLU A 115 15.07 12.60 -10.70
CA GLU A 115 15.68 11.61 -11.61
C GLU A 115 15.71 10.22 -10.98
N LEU A 116 16.02 10.15 -9.68
CA LEU A 116 16.17 8.89 -8.95
C LEU A 116 14.86 8.11 -8.84
N PHE A 117 13.73 8.79 -8.72
CA PHE A 117 12.40 8.18 -8.69
C PHE A 117 11.60 8.41 -9.98
N SER A 118 12.29 8.69 -11.09
CA SER A 118 11.66 8.64 -12.41
C SER A 118 11.15 7.23 -12.72
N GLU A 119 10.12 7.13 -13.56
CA GLU A 119 9.56 5.84 -13.99
C GLU A 119 10.65 4.91 -14.55
N ARG A 120 11.59 5.45 -15.32
CA ARG A 120 12.72 4.70 -15.86
C ARG A 120 13.65 4.18 -14.76
N ALA A 121 13.95 5.00 -13.75
CA ALA A 121 14.86 4.63 -12.67
C ALA A 121 14.28 3.55 -11.75
N ILE A 122 12.98 3.62 -11.42
CA ILE A 122 12.32 2.62 -10.57
C ILE A 122 11.89 1.36 -11.35
N GLY A 123 11.92 1.39 -12.68
CA GLY A 123 11.45 0.29 -13.52
C GLY A 123 12.15 -1.04 -13.23
N ALA A 124 13.46 -1.02 -12.97
CA ALA A 124 14.22 -2.22 -12.60
C ALA A 124 13.76 -2.80 -11.24
N ALA A 125 13.55 -1.91 -10.24
CA ALA A 125 13.05 -2.30 -8.93
C ALA A 125 11.65 -2.91 -9.02
N LEU A 126 10.72 -2.27 -9.75
CA LEU A 126 9.38 -2.81 -9.98
C LEU A 126 9.42 -4.15 -10.72
N ASN A 127 10.33 -4.33 -11.68
CA ASN A 127 10.47 -5.60 -12.38
C ASN A 127 10.99 -6.72 -11.47
N TYR A 128 11.95 -6.42 -10.59
CA TYR A 128 12.38 -7.36 -9.56
C TYR A 128 11.20 -7.76 -8.65
N LEU A 129 10.42 -6.79 -8.18
CA LEU A 129 9.24 -7.07 -7.36
C LEU A 129 8.19 -7.92 -8.11
N ARG A 130 8.03 -7.77 -9.43
CA ARG A 130 7.13 -8.64 -10.23
C ARG A 130 7.57 -10.10 -10.17
N VAL A 131 8.87 -10.35 -10.32
CA VAL A 131 9.44 -11.70 -10.27
C VAL A 131 9.25 -12.31 -8.88
N GLU A 132 9.56 -11.55 -7.83
CA GLU A 132 9.35 -12.01 -6.45
C GLU A 132 7.88 -12.24 -6.12
N LEU A 133 6.98 -11.35 -6.58
CA LEU A 133 5.54 -11.53 -6.41
C LEU A 133 5.06 -12.82 -7.10
N ALA A 134 5.48 -13.06 -8.34
CA ALA A 134 5.12 -14.27 -9.07
C ALA A 134 5.59 -15.53 -8.31
N ARG A 135 6.85 -15.55 -7.84
CA ARG A 135 7.39 -16.64 -7.02
C ARG A 135 6.54 -16.89 -5.77
N VAL A 136 6.23 -15.84 -5.00
CA VAL A 136 5.43 -15.94 -3.77
C VAL A 136 4.03 -16.48 -4.07
N ILE A 137 3.37 -15.97 -5.12
CA ILE A 137 2.02 -16.39 -5.51
C ILE A 137 1.99 -17.83 -6.02
N ASP A 138 2.95 -18.25 -6.84
CA ASP A 138 3.02 -19.62 -7.34
C ASP A 138 3.28 -20.63 -6.19
N THR A 139 4.14 -20.26 -5.25
CA THR A 139 4.43 -21.09 -4.06
C THR A 139 3.19 -21.16 -3.15
N ALA A 140 2.52 -20.02 -2.92
CA ALA A 140 1.30 -19.97 -2.13
C ALA A 140 0.18 -20.80 -2.77
N LYS A 141 0.03 -20.77 -4.10
CA LYS A 141 -0.94 -21.59 -4.84
C LYS A 141 -0.67 -23.09 -4.65
N SER A 142 0.59 -23.50 -4.66
CA SER A 142 0.97 -24.89 -4.35
C SER A 142 0.55 -25.29 -2.94
N HIS A 143 0.82 -24.46 -1.92
CA HIS A 143 0.41 -24.75 -0.54
C HIS A 143 -1.09 -24.66 -0.30
N ALA A 144 -1.80 -23.76 -0.97
CA ALA A 144 -3.25 -23.60 -0.87
C ALA A 144 -3.99 -24.90 -1.23
N SER A 145 -3.48 -25.64 -2.22
CA SER A 145 -4.04 -26.96 -2.59
C SER A 145 -4.01 -27.98 -1.44
N SER A 146 -3.05 -27.85 -0.51
CA SER A 146 -2.90 -28.73 0.65
C SER A 146 -3.79 -28.33 1.84
N LEU A 147 -4.48 -27.18 1.78
CA LEU A 147 -5.40 -26.76 2.84
C LEU A 147 -6.72 -27.54 2.81
N GLY A 148 -7.11 -28.07 1.65
CA GLY A 148 -8.43 -28.68 1.47
C GLY A 148 -9.55 -27.69 1.82
N ASN A 149 -10.38 -28.03 2.81
CA ASN A 149 -11.46 -27.18 3.30
C ASN A 149 -11.09 -26.38 4.56
N ALA A 150 -9.84 -26.45 5.03
CA ALA A 150 -9.42 -25.76 6.24
C ALA A 150 -9.23 -24.26 5.97
N THR A 151 -10.03 -23.42 6.64
CA THR A 151 -10.05 -21.96 6.48
C THR A 151 -9.60 -21.21 7.73
N THR A 152 -9.38 -21.92 8.84
CA THR A 152 -9.00 -21.39 10.15
C THR A 152 -7.90 -22.24 10.78
N SER A 153 -7.13 -21.65 11.71
CA SER A 153 -6.10 -22.38 12.45
C SER A 153 -6.65 -23.63 13.18
N ALA A 154 -7.88 -23.58 13.70
CA ALA A 154 -8.52 -24.73 14.35
C ALA A 154 -8.79 -25.87 13.35
N GLY A 155 -9.39 -25.57 12.19
CA GLY A 155 -9.65 -26.57 11.16
C GLY A 155 -8.37 -27.16 10.56
N VAL A 156 -7.29 -26.37 10.52
CA VAL A 156 -5.96 -26.84 10.10
C VAL A 156 -5.38 -27.86 11.07
N ILE A 157 -5.54 -27.65 12.38
CA ILE A 157 -5.09 -28.59 13.42
C ILE A 157 -5.82 -29.94 13.27
N GLU A 158 -7.14 -29.90 13.06
CA GLU A 158 -7.96 -31.09 12.85
C GLU A 158 -7.59 -31.85 11.57
N ALA A 159 -7.22 -31.13 10.50
CA ALA A 159 -6.84 -31.73 9.22
C ALA A 159 -5.47 -32.43 9.23
N GLY A 160 -4.64 -32.17 10.24
CA GLY A 160 -3.42 -32.92 10.51
C GLY A 160 -2.10 -32.28 10.02
N PRO A 161 -0.97 -32.99 10.17
CA PRO A 161 0.38 -32.40 10.08
C PRO A 161 0.73 -31.75 8.74
N ALA A 162 0.26 -32.32 7.62
CA ALA A 162 0.52 -31.78 6.28
C ALA A 162 -0.12 -30.39 6.11
N THR A 163 -1.39 -30.25 6.50
CA THR A 163 -2.15 -29.00 6.48
C THR A 163 -1.53 -27.96 7.41
N ILE A 164 -1.10 -28.36 8.60
CA ILE A 164 -0.40 -27.49 9.56
C ILE A 164 0.88 -26.91 8.94
N ASN A 165 1.66 -27.74 8.24
CA ASN A 165 2.87 -27.27 7.58
C ASN A 165 2.54 -26.31 6.44
N ALA A 166 1.59 -26.65 5.56
CA ALA A 166 1.17 -25.76 4.47
C ALA A 166 0.65 -24.41 4.99
N TRP A 167 -0.12 -24.41 6.08
CA TRP A 167 -0.60 -23.18 6.73
C TRP A 167 0.54 -22.31 7.28
N ARG A 168 1.54 -22.93 7.91
CA ARG A 168 2.72 -22.22 8.42
C ARG A 168 3.52 -21.58 7.29
N GLU A 169 3.75 -22.32 6.21
CA GLU A 169 4.45 -21.80 5.02
C GLU A 169 3.67 -20.65 4.38
N LEU A 170 2.35 -20.76 4.23
CA LEU A 170 1.48 -19.67 3.78
C LEU A 170 1.56 -18.43 4.68
N GLY A 171 1.65 -18.62 6.00
CA GLY A 171 1.87 -17.53 6.95
C GLY A 171 3.17 -16.76 6.69
N SER A 172 4.28 -17.49 6.47
CA SER A 172 5.57 -16.88 6.12
C SER A 172 5.51 -16.15 4.77
N LEU A 173 4.90 -16.77 3.76
CA LEU A 173 4.72 -16.15 2.44
C LEU A 173 3.83 -14.90 2.49
N ALA A 174 2.88 -14.83 3.44
CA ALA A 174 2.00 -13.66 3.58
C ALA A 174 2.79 -12.44 4.05
N GLU A 175 3.81 -12.63 4.88
CA GLU A 175 4.71 -11.57 5.31
C GLU A 175 5.61 -11.09 4.16
N GLU A 176 6.17 -12.02 3.37
CA GLU A 176 6.92 -11.67 2.15
C GLU A 176 6.04 -10.92 1.14
N TYR A 177 4.81 -11.38 0.92
CA TYR A 177 3.82 -10.70 0.08
C TYR A 177 3.56 -9.27 0.56
N ASN A 178 3.33 -9.08 1.85
CA ASN A 178 3.08 -7.76 2.43
C ASN A 178 4.29 -6.83 2.30
N GLU A 179 5.51 -7.35 2.47
CA GLU A 179 6.74 -6.58 2.24
C GLU A 179 6.84 -6.13 0.78
N ILE A 180 6.62 -7.03 -0.19
CA ILE A 180 6.58 -6.67 -1.62
C ILE A 180 5.57 -5.56 -1.89
N ARG A 181 4.36 -5.65 -1.32
CA ARG A 181 3.32 -4.60 -1.48
C ARG A 181 3.70 -3.28 -0.81
N SER A 182 4.39 -3.33 0.32
CA SER A 182 4.91 -2.14 0.99
C SER A 182 5.95 -1.44 0.13
N VAL A 183 6.95 -2.17 -0.38
CA VAL A 183 7.99 -1.61 -1.24
C VAL A 183 7.39 -1.09 -2.54
N GLN A 184 6.44 -1.83 -3.16
CA GLN A 184 5.70 -1.36 -4.32
C GLN A 184 5.03 0.00 -4.06
N ARG A 185 4.33 0.13 -2.93
CA ARG A 185 3.65 1.36 -2.53
C ARG A 185 4.64 2.52 -2.35
N ASP A 186 5.75 2.27 -1.66
CA ASP A 186 6.79 3.28 -1.43
C ASP A 186 7.39 3.79 -2.75
N LEU A 187 7.68 2.87 -3.68
CA LEU A 187 8.21 3.23 -5.00
C LEU A 187 7.22 4.04 -5.84
N GLN A 188 5.94 3.65 -5.85
CA GLN A 188 4.91 4.39 -6.59
C GLN A 188 4.59 5.74 -5.95
N ARG A 189 4.61 5.84 -4.62
CA ARG A 189 4.43 7.11 -3.90
C ARG A 189 5.60 8.07 -4.13
N ALA A 190 6.82 7.55 -4.22
CA ALA A 190 8.02 8.35 -4.44
C ALA A 190 8.10 8.93 -5.86
N GLN A 191 7.36 8.36 -6.82
CA GLN A 191 7.30 8.88 -8.18
C GLN A 191 6.49 10.19 -8.21
N LYS A 192 7.15 11.27 -8.64
CA LYS A 192 6.57 12.62 -8.68
C LYS A 192 6.03 13.02 -10.06
N SER A 193 6.31 12.25 -11.11
CA SER A 193 5.98 12.61 -12.48
C SER A 193 4.57 12.17 -12.92
N SER A 194 3.70 11.81 -11.97
CA SER A 194 2.34 11.36 -12.25
C SER A 194 1.43 12.54 -12.62
N LEU A 195 0.56 12.34 -13.61
CA LEU A 195 -0.49 13.30 -13.96
C LEU A 195 -1.62 13.30 -12.92
N ILE A 196 -1.67 12.27 -12.08
CA ILE A 196 -2.69 12.02 -11.08
C ILE A 196 -2.06 12.01 -9.68
N THR A 197 -2.63 12.74 -8.71
CA THR A 197 -2.16 12.65 -7.32
C THR A 197 -2.25 11.21 -6.81
N PHE A 198 -1.10 10.64 -6.44
CA PHE A 198 -1.04 9.35 -5.77
C PHE A 198 -1.81 9.41 -4.45
N THR A 199 -2.67 8.43 -4.20
CA THR A 199 -3.30 8.23 -2.89
C THR A 199 -3.32 6.75 -2.57
N ASP A 200 -3.24 6.41 -1.29
CA ASP A 200 -3.29 5.00 -0.85
C ASP A 200 -4.59 4.32 -1.27
N ALA A 201 -5.72 5.04 -1.26
CA ALA A 201 -7.00 4.52 -1.72
C ALA A 201 -6.98 4.12 -3.20
N ARG A 202 -6.36 4.93 -4.08
CA ARG A 202 -6.25 4.61 -5.51
C ARG A 202 -5.31 3.43 -5.74
N PHE A 203 -4.19 3.42 -5.02
CA PHE A 203 -3.22 2.33 -5.04
C PHE A 203 -3.88 1.00 -4.67
N GLU A 204 -4.57 0.95 -3.51
CA GLU A 204 -5.24 -0.26 -3.05
C GLU A 204 -6.32 -0.73 -4.02
N ALA A 205 -7.06 0.20 -4.62
CA ALA A 205 -8.14 -0.11 -5.56
C ALA A 205 -7.66 -0.67 -6.91
N THR A 206 -6.40 -0.46 -7.32
CA THR A 206 -6.00 -0.73 -8.73
C THR A 206 -4.61 -1.35 -8.89
N ALA A 207 -3.63 -0.92 -8.08
CA ALA A 207 -2.24 -1.34 -8.26
C ALA A 207 -1.94 -2.74 -7.70
N LEU A 208 -2.83 -3.30 -6.88
CA LEU A 208 -2.62 -4.60 -6.24
C LEU A 208 -3.03 -5.78 -7.12
N PHE A 209 -4.13 -5.64 -7.87
CA PHE A 209 -4.72 -6.74 -8.65
C PHE A 209 -5.09 -6.29 -10.06
N ALA A 210 -4.70 -7.06 -11.07
CA ALA A 210 -4.99 -6.78 -12.48
C ALA A 210 -6.49 -6.88 -12.79
N ASN A 211 -7.21 -7.72 -12.03
CA ASN A 211 -8.66 -7.89 -12.13
C ASN A 211 -9.44 -7.06 -11.11
N ALA A 212 -8.84 -6.00 -10.54
CA ALA A 212 -9.45 -5.22 -9.45
C ALA A 212 -10.81 -4.62 -9.82
N LEU A 213 -11.06 -4.29 -11.09
CA LEU A 213 -12.36 -3.81 -11.58
C LEU A 213 -13.52 -4.79 -11.28
N ASP A 214 -13.23 -6.08 -11.18
CA ASP A 214 -14.23 -7.12 -10.91
C ASP A 214 -14.32 -7.53 -9.44
N ILE A 215 -13.22 -7.43 -8.70
CA ILE A 215 -13.13 -8.05 -7.37
C ILE A 215 -12.99 -7.05 -6.22
N HIS A 216 -12.49 -5.83 -6.47
CA HIS A 216 -12.15 -4.89 -5.42
C HIS A 216 -13.40 -4.16 -4.93
N PRO A 217 -13.66 -4.07 -3.61
CA PRO A 217 -14.88 -3.46 -3.06
C PRO A 217 -15.19 -2.07 -3.63
N HIS A 218 -14.18 -1.20 -3.74
CA HIS A 218 -14.35 0.14 -4.33
C HIS A 218 -14.99 0.11 -5.73
N TRP A 219 -14.52 -0.76 -6.63
CA TRP A 219 -15.01 -0.81 -8.01
C TRP A 219 -16.32 -1.59 -8.12
N VAL A 220 -16.45 -2.67 -7.36
CA VAL A 220 -17.69 -3.46 -7.29
C VAL A 220 -18.86 -2.57 -6.85
N ASP A 221 -18.67 -1.79 -5.78
CA ASP A 221 -19.73 -0.93 -5.24
C ASP A 221 -20.12 0.17 -6.23
N ARG A 222 -19.13 0.80 -6.88
CA ARG A 222 -19.37 1.79 -7.94
C ARG A 222 -20.12 1.21 -9.13
N ARG A 223 -19.76 0.00 -9.57
CA ARG A 223 -20.44 -0.68 -10.68
C ARG A 223 -21.89 -0.98 -10.32
N ILE A 224 -22.15 -1.55 -9.14
CA ILE A 224 -23.51 -1.85 -8.67
C ILE A 224 -24.34 -0.55 -8.62
N GLU A 225 -23.81 0.52 -8.03
CA GLU A 225 -24.48 1.82 -7.97
C GLU A 225 -24.79 2.35 -9.38
N ALA A 226 -23.81 2.34 -10.29
CA ALA A 226 -23.97 2.78 -11.67
C ALA A 226 -25.04 1.98 -12.44
N GLY A 227 -25.18 0.68 -12.16
CA GLY A 227 -26.20 -0.19 -12.78
C GLY A 227 -27.63 0.13 -12.34
N LEU A 228 -27.81 0.68 -11.14
CA LEU A 228 -29.13 0.99 -10.55
C LEU A 228 -29.76 2.29 -11.10
N VAL A 229 -28.96 3.27 -11.52
CA VAL A 229 -29.43 4.66 -11.79
C VAL A 229 -29.80 4.92 -13.25
N SER A 230 -29.76 3.92 -14.14
CA SER A 230 -30.04 4.12 -15.58
C SER A 230 -31.48 3.72 -15.95
N SER A 231 -32.23 4.64 -16.58
CA SER A 231 -33.61 4.44 -17.06
C SER A 231 -33.68 4.12 -18.57
N ALA A 232 -32.53 3.94 -19.23
CA ALA A 232 -32.47 3.72 -20.67
C ALA A 232 -32.89 2.29 -21.04
N ASN A 233 -33.73 2.18 -22.08
CA ASN A 233 -34.30 0.93 -22.59
C ASN A 233 -33.58 0.39 -23.84
N GLU A 234 -32.45 0.97 -24.22
CA GLU A 234 -31.69 0.50 -25.38
C GLU A 234 -30.98 -0.82 -25.08
N PRO A 235 -31.06 -1.85 -25.96
CA PRO A 235 -30.51 -3.18 -25.70
C PRO A 235 -29.03 -3.19 -25.28
N ARG A 236 -28.19 -2.36 -25.91
CA ARG A 236 -26.77 -2.25 -25.54
C ARG A 236 -26.58 -1.68 -24.14
N THR A 237 -27.37 -0.67 -23.78
CA THR A 237 -27.33 -0.09 -22.43
C THR A 237 -27.82 -1.09 -21.38
N ILE A 238 -28.83 -1.92 -21.70
CA ILE A 238 -29.29 -3.00 -20.82
C ILE A 238 -28.18 -4.02 -20.57
N ALA A 239 -27.55 -4.55 -21.63
CA ALA A 239 -26.46 -5.53 -21.49
C ALA A 239 -25.29 -4.97 -20.67
N TYR A 240 -24.95 -3.68 -20.86
CA TYR A 240 -23.90 -3.04 -20.07
C TYR A 240 -24.28 -2.89 -18.59
N ARG A 241 -25.55 -2.59 -18.30
CA ARG A 241 -26.06 -2.54 -16.92
C ARG A 241 -26.05 -3.90 -16.23
N GLU A 242 -26.37 -4.96 -16.96
CA GLU A 242 -26.28 -6.32 -16.42
C GLU A 242 -24.83 -6.63 -16.02
N TRP A 243 -23.85 -6.26 -16.86
CA TRP A 243 -22.44 -6.34 -16.49
C TRP A 243 -22.07 -5.46 -15.29
N LEU A 244 -22.62 -4.24 -15.19
CA LEU A 244 -22.39 -3.40 -14.00
C LEU A 244 -22.93 -4.08 -12.71
N GLY A 245 -24.08 -4.75 -12.79
CA GLY A 245 -24.71 -5.43 -11.67
C GLY A 245 -24.14 -6.81 -11.32
N SER A 246 -23.37 -7.45 -12.22
CA SER A 246 -22.81 -8.79 -12.01
C SER A 246 -21.56 -8.83 -11.14
N ALA A 247 -20.96 -7.67 -10.84
CA ALA A 247 -19.73 -7.56 -10.06
C ALA A 247 -19.83 -8.23 -8.68
N ARG A 248 -18.79 -8.96 -8.26
CA ARG A 248 -18.76 -9.64 -6.96
C ARG A 248 -17.46 -9.37 -6.20
N ARG A 249 -17.61 -8.95 -4.94
CA ARG A 249 -16.47 -8.76 -4.04
C ARG A 249 -15.75 -10.09 -3.81
N SER A 250 -14.42 -10.10 -3.94
CA SER A 250 -13.65 -11.28 -3.55
C SER A 250 -13.57 -11.40 -2.02
N PRO A 251 -13.66 -12.62 -1.46
CA PRO A 251 -13.46 -12.83 -0.02
C PRO A 251 -12.04 -12.47 0.44
N ALA A 252 -11.05 -12.38 -0.47
CA ALA A 252 -9.68 -11.97 -0.14
C ALA A 252 -9.56 -10.56 0.48
N PHE A 253 -10.61 -9.74 0.38
CA PHE A 253 -10.68 -8.40 0.97
C PHE A 253 -11.25 -8.39 2.40
N ASP A 254 -11.71 -9.53 2.93
CA ASP A 254 -12.15 -9.62 4.30
C ASP A 254 -10.96 -9.53 5.26
N LYS A 255 -10.98 -8.49 6.11
CA LYS A 255 -9.94 -8.20 7.10
C LYS A 255 -10.00 -9.14 8.31
N GLY A 256 -11.09 -9.88 8.49
CA GLY A 256 -11.24 -10.87 9.55
C GLY A 256 -10.55 -12.21 9.26
N LEU A 257 -10.07 -12.42 8.04
CA LEU A 257 -9.39 -13.65 7.65
C LEU A 257 -7.96 -13.72 8.19
N GLU A 258 -7.56 -14.92 8.61
CA GLU A 258 -6.17 -15.17 9.01
C GLU A 258 -5.22 -14.96 7.79
N PRO A 259 -4.03 -14.36 7.97
CA PRO A 259 -3.14 -13.99 6.87
C PRO A 259 -2.79 -15.13 5.91
N ALA A 260 -2.57 -16.34 6.44
CA ALA A 260 -2.26 -17.52 5.65
C ALA A 260 -3.40 -17.88 4.68
N TYR A 261 -4.64 -17.92 5.18
CA TYR A 261 -5.80 -18.21 4.35
C TYR A 261 -6.11 -17.06 3.39
N ARG A 262 -5.94 -15.81 3.83
CA ARG A 262 -6.09 -14.65 2.95
C ARG A 262 -5.12 -14.70 1.78
N LEU A 263 -3.86 -15.08 1.99
CA LEU A 263 -2.90 -15.27 0.89
C LEU A 263 -3.32 -16.42 -0.02
N ALA A 264 -3.82 -17.54 0.53
CA ALA A 264 -4.33 -18.64 -0.27
C ALA A 264 -5.47 -18.18 -1.21
N LEU A 265 -6.42 -17.37 -0.71
CA LEU A 265 -7.48 -16.77 -1.53
C LEU A 265 -6.92 -15.80 -2.58
N ILE A 266 -5.96 -14.96 -2.21
CA ILE A 266 -5.29 -14.06 -3.16
C ILE A 266 -4.67 -14.87 -4.31
N ALA A 267 -3.90 -15.91 -3.99
CA ALA A 267 -3.18 -16.72 -4.97
C ALA A 267 -4.09 -17.56 -5.88
N THR A 268 -5.31 -17.87 -5.44
CA THR A 268 -6.22 -18.79 -6.17
C THR A 268 -7.42 -18.11 -6.82
N THR A 269 -7.82 -16.93 -6.36
CA THR A 269 -9.05 -16.25 -6.83
C THR A 269 -8.82 -14.88 -7.44
N THR A 270 -7.59 -14.34 -7.35
CA THR A 270 -7.25 -13.00 -7.84
C THR A 270 -6.11 -13.05 -8.84
N THR A 271 -5.79 -11.90 -9.45
CA THR A 271 -4.64 -11.76 -10.36
C THR A 271 -3.66 -10.70 -9.81
N PRO A 272 -2.81 -11.06 -8.84
CA PRO A 272 -1.79 -10.15 -8.31
C PRO A 272 -0.89 -9.61 -9.43
N TRP A 273 -0.65 -8.30 -9.45
CA TRP A 273 0.25 -7.68 -10.42
C TRP A 273 0.99 -6.48 -9.81
N ILE A 274 2.02 -6.00 -10.50
CA ILE A 274 2.75 -4.77 -10.16
C ILE A 274 2.85 -3.90 -11.42
N PRO A 275 1.98 -2.90 -11.60
CA PRO A 275 2.03 -2.04 -12.77
C PRO A 275 3.23 -1.08 -12.72
N SER A 276 3.65 -0.57 -13.88
CA SER A 276 4.43 0.68 -13.94
C SER A 276 3.56 1.85 -13.44
N PRO A 277 4.16 3.00 -13.08
CA PRO A 277 3.39 4.20 -12.74
C PRO A 277 2.39 4.60 -13.83
N SER A 278 2.82 4.61 -15.10
CA SER A 278 1.96 4.90 -16.24
C SER A 278 0.80 3.91 -16.38
N ALA A 279 1.06 2.61 -16.29
CA ALA A 279 0.03 1.59 -16.36
C ALA A 279 -0.94 1.64 -15.16
N PHE A 280 -0.48 2.06 -13.98
CA PHE A 280 -1.34 2.29 -12.82
C PHE A 280 -2.31 3.46 -13.06
N GLU A 281 -1.80 4.61 -13.53
CA GLU A 281 -2.61 5.79 -13.85
C GLU A 281 -3.65 5.48 -14.93
N GLU A 282 -3.23 4.82 -16.01
CA GLU A 282 -4.10 4.42 -17.11
C GLU A 282 -5.17 3.42 -16.65
N ALA A 283 -4.78 2.38 -15.90
CA ALA A 283 -5.73 1.41 -15.36
C ALA A 283 -6.77 2.06 -14.45
N TYR A 284 -6.36 3.02 -13.60
CA TYR A 284 -7.30 3.74 -12.73
C TYR A 284 -8.27 4.59 -13.55
N GLY A 285 -7.79 5.31 -14.56
CA GLY A 285 -8.62 6.12 -15.45
C GLY A 285 -9.65 5.27 -16.21
N LEU A 286 -9.21 4.14 -16.77
CA LEU A 286 -10.07 3.20 -17.49
C LEU A 286 -11.12 2.55 -16.57
N ALA A 287 -10.73 2.11 -15.37
CA ALA A 287 -11.65 1.55 -14.39
C ALA A 287 -12.70 2.58 -13.93
N ASN A 288 -12.28 3.83 -13.73
CA ASN A 288 -13.19 4.91 -13.35
C ASN A 288 -14.21 5.23 -14.46
N HIS A 289 -13.78 5.25 -15.73
CA HIS A 289 -14.68 5.46 -16.87
C HIS A 289 -15.64 4.27 -17.06
N ALA A 290 -15.14 3.05 -17.01
CA ALA A 290 -15.94 1.83 -17.17
C ALA A 290 -16.97 1.64 -16.04
N SER A 291 -16.68 2.11 -14.82
CA SER A 291 -17.60 2.03 -13.67
C SER A 291 -18.55 3.23 -13.53
N SER A 292 -18.60 4.12 -14.52
CA SER A 292 -19.50 5.28 -14.51
C SER A 292 -20.95 4.90 -14.84
N GLN A 293 -21.90 5.82 -14.64
CA GLN A 293 -23.31 5.60 -14.95
C GLN A 293 -23.51 5.33 -16.46
N ALA A 294 -24.16 4.22 -16.79
CA ALA A 294 -24.46 3.85 -18.17
C ALA A 294 -25.52 4.78 -18.78
N ARG A 295 -25.15 5.52 -19.84
CA ARG A 295 -26.07 6.35 -20.64
C ARG A 295 -25.90 6.02 -22.13
N PRO A 296 -26.98 6.06 -22.94
CA PRO A 296 -26.94 5.70 -24.35
C PRO A 296 -25.79 6.31 -25.16
N ASP A 297 -25.48 7.58 -24.91
CA ASP A 297 -24.48 8.37 -25.63
C ASP A 297 -23.03 8.00 -25.29
N VAL A 298 -22.78 7.33 -24.16
CA VAL A 298 -21.42 7.01 -23.69
C VAL A 298 -21.12 5.53 -23.51
N VAL A 299 -22.13 4.63 -23.51
CA VAL A 299 -21.94 3.18 -23.31
C VAL A 299 -20.88 2.59 -24.23
N ALA A 300 -20.82 3.02 -25.49
CA ALA A 300 -19.80 2.56 -26.44
C ALA A 300 -18.37 2.86 -25.97
N SER A 301 -18.13 4.07 -25.46
CA SER A 301 -16.83 4.47 -24.91
C SER A 301 -16.51 3.78 -23.59
N MET A 302 -17.52 3.45 -22.78
CA MET A 302 -17.35 2.75 -21.51
C MET A 302 -17.00 1.27 -21.72
N GLU A 303 -17.61 0.63 -22.73
CA GLU A 303 -17.23 -0.70 -23.20
C GLU A 303 -15.79 -0.73 -23.71
N ASP A 304 -15.40 0.26 -24.52
CA ASP A 304 -14.01 0.39 -24.99
C ASP A 304 -13.04 0.56 -23.82
N ALA A 305 -13.34 1.42 -22.84
CA ALA A 305 -12.50 1.58 -21.66
C ALA A 305 -12.40 0.28 -20.83
N ARG A 306 -13.50 -0.45 -20.68
CA ARG A 306 -13.50 -1.77 -20.03
C ARG A 306 -12.56 -2.75 -20.75
N LEU A 307 -12.67 -2.84 -22.08
CA LEU A 307 -11.81 -3.73 -22.87
C LEU A 307 -10.34 -3.33 -22.81
N LYS A 308 -10.05 -2.02 -22.88
CA LYS A 308 -8.71 -1.48 -22.71
C LYS A 308 -8.14 -1.77 -21.33
N TYR A 309 -8.96 -1.70 -20.27
CA TYR A 309 -8.54 -2.04 -18.91
C TYR A 309 -8.01 -3.48 -18.87
N PHE A 310 -8.82 -4.46 -19.29
CA PHE A 310 -8.42 -5.87 -19.27
C PHE A 310 -7.24 -6.16 -20.21
N THR A 311 -7.15 -5.48 -21.34
CA THR A 311 -6.00 -5.59 -22.25
C THR A 311 -4.72 -5.06 -21.58
N LEU A 312 -4.79 -3.90 -20.92
CA LEU A 312 -3.66 -3.27 -20.23
C LEU A 312 -3.19 -4.11 -19.04
N THR A 313 -4.13 -4.62 -18.23
CA THR A 313 -3.79 -5.36 -17.02
C THR A 313 -3.45 -6.83 -17.29
N GLY A 314 -3.83 -7.35 -18.45
CA GLY A 314 -3.70 -8.77 -18.79
C GLY A 314 -4.62 -9.67 -17.97
N ALA A 315 -5.61 -9.10 -17.26
CA ALA A 315 -6.61 -9.89 -16.56
C ALA A 315 -7.59 -10.51 -17.56
N ASP A 316 -7.85 -11.81 -17.42
CA ASP A 316 -8.86 -12.49 -18.21
C ASP A 316 -10.24 -11.89 -17.94
N HIS A 317 -10.96 -11.58 -19.03
CA HIS A 317 -12.36 -11.14 -19.00
C HIS A 317 -13.31 -12.19 -18.38
N ASN A 318 -12.82 -13.43 -18.21
CA ASN A 318 -13.62 -14.64 -18.05
C ASN A 318 -14.01 -15.01 -16.62
N HIS A 319 -13.81 -14.16 -15.60
CA HIS A 319 -14.32 -14.50 -14.25
C HIS A 319 -15.85 -14.60 -14.20
N GLU A 320 -16.56 -14.13 -15.22
CA GLU A 320 -18.02 -14.25 -15.35
C GLU A 320 -18.48 -15.46 -16.18
N ALA A 321 -17.60 -16.12 -16.95
CA ALA A 321 -17.96 -17.27 -17.81
C ALA A 321 -17.67 -18.64 -17.17
N ALA A 322 -17.08 -18.69 -15.97
CA ALA A 322 -16.90 -19.92 -15.22
C ALA A 322 -18.21 -20.36 -14.54
N GLU A 323 -19.19 -20.75 -15.35
CA GLU A 323 -20.21 -21.72 -14.96
C GLU A 323 -19.49 -22.95 -14.37
N GLY A 324 -19.48 -23.10 -13.03
CA GLY A 324 -19.02 -24.35 -12.42
C GLY A 324 -18.31 -24.27 -11.07
N VAL A 325 -17.90 -23.09 -10.57
CA VAL A 325 -17.48 -23.00 -9.17
C VAL A 325 -18.74 -23.03 -8.32
N LYS A 326 -19.10 -24.25 -7.86
CA LYS A 326 -20.13 -24.43 -6.84
C LYS A 326 -19.85 -23.42 -5.73
N PRO A 327 -20.83 -22.59 -5.33
CA PRO A 327 -20.63 -21.68 -4.22
C PRO A 327 -20.17 -22.53 -3.04
N TYR A 328 -18.97 -22.24 -2.53
CA TYR A 328 -18.59 -22.69 -1.20
C TYR A 328 -19.77 -22.36 -0.31
N GLY A 329 -20.36 -23.40 0.31
CA GLY A 329 -21.57 -23.33 1.10
C GLY A 329 -21.36 -22.45 2.33
N ILE A 330 -21.38 -21.14 2.14
CA ILE A 330 -21.51 -20.16 3.20
C ILE A 330 -23.01 -19.92 3.28
N GLY A 331 -23.63 -20.44 4.33
CA GLY A 331 -25.00 -20.12 4.70
C GLY A 331 -25.12 -18.63 5.02
N MET A 332 -25.21 -17.79 4.01
CA MET A 332 -25.73 -16.43 4.13
C MET A 332 -27.24 -16.55 4.33
N LYS A 333 -27.66 -16.68 5.60
CA LYS A 333 -29.04 -16.36 5.99
C LYS A 333 -29.28 -14.90 5.60
N ALA A 334 -30.13 -14.71 4.61
CA ALA A 334 -30.64 -13.41 4.21
C ALA A 334 -31.25 -12.70 5.43
N PHE A 335 -30.57 -11.67 5.91
CA PHE A 335 -31.15 -10.67 6.81
C PHE A 335 -31.86 -9.65 5.93
N LEU A 336 -33.01 -10.03 5.36
CA LEU A 336 -33.92 -9.10 4.73
C LEU A 336 -34.83 -8.51 5.79
N LEU A 337 -34.71 -7.20 5.92
CA LEU A 337 -35.51 -6.30 6.73
C LEU A 337 -37.02 -6.53 6.54
N SER A 338 -37.68 -7.14 7.53
CA SER A 338 -39.09 -6.88 7.81
C SER A 338 -39.17 -5.77 8.86
N LYS A 339 -39.08 -4.51 8.42
CA LYS A 339 -39.72 -3.43 9.18
C LYS A 339 -41.22 -3.58 8.97
N ASN A 340 -41.86 -4.29 9.90
CA ASN A 340 -43.30 -4.27 10.04
C ASN A 340 -43.74 -2.83 10.32
N ARG A 341 -44.66 -2.37 9.47
CA ARG A 341 -45.75 -1.50 9.88
C ARG A 341 -46.53 -2.25 10.95
N ASP A 342 -46.61 -1.67 12.13
CA ASP A 342 -47.86 -1.43 12.87
C ASP A 342 -47.63 -0.20 13.77
#